data_AF-A0AAU2PZ48-F1
#
_entry.id   AF-A0AAU2PZ48-F1
#
_cell.length_a   1.000
_cell.length_b   1.000
_cell.length_c   1.000
_cell.angle_alpha   90.00
_cell.angle_beta   90.00
_cell.angle_gamma   90.00
#
_symmetry.space_group_name_H-M   'P 1'
#
loop_
_entity.id
_entity.type
_entity.pdbx_description
1 polymer ?
#
loop_
_entity_poly.entity_id
_entity_poly.type
_entity_poly.pdbx_seq_one_letter_code
_entity_poly.pdbx_strand_id
1 'polypeptide(L)'
;MTTQPPHAPDAGPGHECEHRQGICRLPDPWMCDVFYVDGSLRDITVTDTDDTDWNQVLRHLRATADQLTWYDGPEAHDIGPDDTEDPFATIEDGYTATLAVRYGRTRLSAHLPVDGIEFSLWPDSIEDADHVADVLRFLTELGTACARPAVLTAETVTGHHQLPPLITYDPATGTTTHL
;
A
#
# COMPACT_ATOMS: atom_id res chain seq x y z
N MET A 1 -43.47 -36.13 -38.33
CA MET A 1 -43.17 -36.49 -36.92
C MET A 1 -41.80 -35.92 -36.62
N THR A 2 -41.72 -35.25 -35.47
CA THR A 2 -40.86 -34.10 -35.16
C THR A 2 -39.40 -34.49 -34.92
N THR A 3 -38.46 -33.83 -35.61
CA THR A 3 -37.02 -33.88 -35.33
C THR A 3 -36.69 -32.89 -34.21
N GLN A 4 -36.11 -33.42 -33.14
CA GLN A 4 -35.61 -32.70 -31.96
C GLN A 4 -34.30 -31.95 -32.31
N PRO A 5 -34.11 -30.69 -31.88
CA PRO A 5 -32.85 -29.97 -32.09
C PRO A 5 -31.78 -30.41 -31.07
N PRO A 6 -30.49 -30.32 -31.42
CA PRO A 6 -29.40 -30.73 -30.53
C PRO A 6 -29.22 -29.77 -29.35
N HIS A 7 -28.96 -30.34 -28.18
CA HIS A 7 -28.57 -29.65 -26.95
C HIS A 7 -27.23 -28.90 -27.14
N ALA A 8 -27.21 -27.62 -26.75
CA ALA A 8 -25.97 -26.88 -26.51
C ALA A 8 -25.33 -27.36 -25.19
N PRO A 9 -23.99 -27.40 -25.08
CA PRO A 9 -23.32 -27.73 -23.83
C PRO A 9 -23.53 -26.65 -22.79
N ASP A 10 -23.80 -27.11 -21.57
CA ASP A 10 -23.96 -26.35 -20.34
C ASP A 10 -22.67 -25.58 -20.05
N ALA A 11 -22.73 -24.25 -20.15
CA ALA A 11 -21.65 -23.39 -19.67
C ALA A 11 -21.71 -23.42 -18.14
N GLY A 12 -20.76 -24.14 -17.53
CA GLY A 12 -20.55 -24.13 -16.09
C GLY A 12 -20.42 -22.70 -15.56
N PRO A 13 -20.67 -22.47 -14.25
CA PRO A 13 -20.73 -21.14 -13.70
C PRO A 13 -19.41 -20.43 -13.97
N GLY A 14 -19.46 -19.45 -14.87
CA GLY A 14 -18.39 -18.49 -15.04
C GLY A 14 -18.20 -17.83 -13.69
N HIS A 15 -16.98 -17.90 -13.17
CA HIS A 15 -16.54 -16.95 -12.16
C HIS A 15 -16.51 -15.58 -12.85
N GLU A 16 -17.67 -14.95 -12.93
CA GLU A 16 -17.75 -13.50 -13.05
C GLU A 16 -17.17 -12.97 -11.75
N CYS A 17 -15.90 -12.55 -11.78
CA CYS A 17 -15.39 -11.59 -10.81
C CYS A 17 -16.28 -10.35 -10.98
N GLU A 18 -17.31 -10.27 -10.15
CA GLU A 18 -18.23 -9.15 -10.07
C GLU A 18 -17.39 -7.91 -9.81
N HIS A 19 -17.20 -7.07 -10.85
CA HIS A 19 -16.71 -5.72 -10.67
C HIS A 19 -17.67 -5.03 -9.71
N ARG A 20 -17.29 -4.91 -8.43
CA ARG A 20 -17.93 -3.96 -7.52
C ARG A 20 -17.62 -2.57 -8.05
N GLN A 21 -18.47 -2.09 -8.96
CA GLN A 21 -18.54 -0.68 -9.33
C GLN A 21 -19.10 0.08 -8.12
N GLY A 22 -18.26 0.32 -7.12
CA GLY A 22 -18.45 1.44 -6.21
C GLY A 22 -18.34 2.70 -7.06
N ILE A 23 -19.36 3.56 -7.05
CA ILE A 23 -19.25 4.89 -7.65
C ILE A 23 -18.14 5.59 -6.87
N CYS A 24 -16.97 5.78 -7.47
CA CYS A 24 -15.89 6.53 -6.86
C CYS A 24 -16.43 7.89 -6.38
N ARG A 25 -16.17 8.22 -5.11
CA ARG A 25 -16.66 9.46 -4.47
C ARG A 25 -15.57 10.53 -4.32
N LEU A 26 -14.38 10.26 -4.86
CA LEU A 26 -13.26 11.18 -4.78
C LEU A 26 -13.53 12.40 -5.69
N PRO A 27 -13.10 13.60 -5.25
CA PRO A 27 -13.50 14.84 -5.91
C PRO A 27 -12.86 15.04 -7.29
N ASP A 28 -11.63 14.55 -7.49
CA ASP A 28 -10.91 14.69 -8.75
C ASP A 28 -10.80 13.35 -9.50
N PRO A 29 -10.99 13.33 -10.84
CA PRO A 29 -10.98 12.09 -11.63
C PRO A 29 -9.70 11.25 -11.47
N TRP A 30 -8.53 11.90 -11.44
CA TRP A 30 -7.25 11.21 -11.30
C TRP A 30 -7.16 10.40 -10.01
N MET A 31 -7.83 10.82 -8.93
CA MET A 31 -7.82 10.09 -7.66
C MET A 31 -8.57 8.76 -7.80
N CYS A 32 -9.68 8.75 -8.56
CA CYS A 32 -10.40 7.52 -8.88
C CYS A 32 -9.54 6.58 -9.72
N ASP A 33 -8.82 7.12 -10.70
CA ASP A 33 -7.92 6.35 -11.56
C ASP A 33 -6.74 5.75 -10.78
N VAL A 34 -6.26 6.45 -9.75
CA VAL A 34 -5.23 5.93 -8.85
C VAL A 34 -5.80 4.83 -7.95
N PHE A 35 -6.89 5.05 -7.21
CA PHE A 35 -7.29 4.14 -6.14
C PHE A 35 -8.31 3.07 -6.58
N TYR A 36 -9.21 3.34 -7.53
CA TYR A 36 -10.36 2.46 -7.81
C TYR A 36 -10.33 1.74 -9.17
N VAL A 37 -9.25 1.89 -9.95
CA VAL A 37 -9.21 1.41 -11.36
C VAL A 37 -9.31 -0.12 -11.50
N ASP A 38 -8.77 -0.89 -10.57
CA ASP A 38 -8.57 -2.34 -10.71
C ASP A 38 -8.94 -3.15 -9.46
N GLY A 39 -9.21 -2.50 -8.33
CA GLY A 39 -9.53 -3.14 -7.06
C GLY A 39 -8.37 -3.90 -6.39
N SER A 40 -7.13 -3.77 -6.89
CA SER A 40 -5.94 -4.36 -6.27
C SER A 40 -5.48 -3.56 -5.05
N LEU A 41 -4.59 -4.10 -4.20
CA LEU A 41 -3.92 -3.26 -3.20
C LEU A 41 -3.12 -2.14 -3.87
N ARG A 42 -2.74 -1.13 -3.08
CA ARG A 42 -1.72 -0.16 -3.50
C ARG A 42 -0.48 -0.35 -2.68
N ASP A 43 0.63 -0.49 -3.37
CA ASP A 43 1.94 -0.64 -2.76
C ASP A 43 2.68 0.68 -2.90
N ILE A 44 3.30 1.10 -1.81
CA ILE A 44 4.20 2.24 -1.73
C ILE A 44 5.58 1.70 -1.45
N THR A 45 6.48 1.89 -2.41
CA THR A 45 7.88 1.45 -2.32
C THR A 45 8.84 2.62 -2.42
N VAL A 46 10.07 2.42 -1.96
CA VAL A 46 11.17 3.36 -2.19
C VAL A 46 12.22 2.69 -3.07
N THR A 47 12.60 3.36 -4.16
CA THR A 47 13.54 2.82 -5.14
C THR A 47 14.92 2.58 -4.53
N ASP A 48 15.60 1.52 -4.97
CA ASP A 48 16.97 1.16 -4.56
C ASP A 48 17.15 1.06 -3.05
N THR A 49 16.16 0.52 -2.34
CA THR A 49 16.25 0.22 -0.90
C THR A 49 16.47 -1.27 -0.62
N ASP A 50 17.05 -1.55 0.55
CA ASP A 50 17.15 -2.88 1.13
C ASP A 50 16.78 -2.85 2.62
N ASP A 51 16.83 -3.99 3.29
CA ASP A 51 16.36 -4.13 4.67
C ASP A 51 17.15 -3.26 5.67
N THR A 52 18.36 -2.79 5.30
CA THR A 52 19.16 -1.91 6.16
C THR A 52 18.60 -0.49 6.25
N ASP A 53 17.73 -0.10 5.32
CA ASP A 53 17.04 1.19 5.30
C ASP A 53 15.89 1.27 6.33
N TRP A 54 15.44 0.16 6.94
CA TRP A 54 14.34 0.18 7.91
C TRP A 54 14.64 1.01 9.16
N ASN A 55 15.90 1.07 9.59
CA ASN A 55 16.30 1.84 10.77
C ASN A 55 16.07 3.35 10.60
N GLN A 56 16.41 3.90 9.43
CA GLN A 56 16.17 5.33 9.15
C GLN A 56 14.67 5.61 8.94
N VAL A 57 13.95 4.71 8.28
CA VAL A 57 12.50 4.82 8.08
C VAL A 57 11.79 4.82 9.44
N LEU A 58 12.08 3.84 10.30
CA LEU A 58 11.47 3.75 11.62
C LEU A 58 11.75 5.00 12.47
N ARG A 59 13.00 5.47 12.48
CA ARG A 59 13.38 6.71 13.18
C ARG A 59 12.59 7.91 12.67
N HIS A 60 12.41 8.02 11.36
CA HIS A 60 11.68 9.13 10.74
C HIS A 60 10.18 9.06 11.05
N LEU A 61 9.59 7.87 10.96
CA LEU A 61 8.16 7.66 11.24
C LEU A 61 7.82 7.91 12.71
N ARG A 62 8.69 7.55 13.66
CA ARG A 62 8.54 7.92 15.09
C ARG A 62 8.35 9.43 15.29
N ALA A 63 8.99 10.25 14.46
CA ALA A 63 8.94 11.70 14.59
C ALA A 63 7.78 12.35 13.82
N THR A 64 7.23 11.68 12.81
CA THR A 64 6.35 12.31 11.80
C THR A 64 4.98 11.67 11.65
N ALA A 65 4.83 10.39 12.00
CA ALA A 65 3.56 9.70 11.97
C ALA A 65 2.67 10.13 13.15
N ASP A 66 1.37 10.14 12.93
CA ASP A 66 0.41 10.49 13.97
C ASP A 66 0.18 9.29 14.92
N GLN A 67 0.37 8.06 14.44
CA GLN A 67 0.44 6.83 15.23
C GLN A 67 1.33 5.81 14.52
N LEU A 68 2.12 5.06 15.29
CA LEU A 68 2.90 3.93 14.83
C LEU A 68 2.57 2.72 15.72
N THR A 69 2.24 1.58 15.13
CA THR A 69 1.89 0.37 15.88
C THR A 69 2.60 -0.84 15.29
N TRP A 70 3.31 -1.58 16.14
CA TRP A 70 3.90 -2.87 15.82
C TRP A 70 2.94 -4.00 16.14
N TYR A 71 2.80 -4.95 15.21
CA TYR A 71 2.03 -6.17 15.41
C TYR A 71 2.95 -7.37 15.32
N ASP A 72 3.09 -8.10 16.43
CA ASP A 72 3.76 -9.40 16.50
C ASP A 72 2.67 -10.49 16.70
N GLY A 73 2.29 -11.13 15.60
CA GLY A 73 1.10 -11.97 15.57
C GLY A 73 -0.17 -11.20 15.99
N PRO A 74 -0.93 -11.65 17.01
CA PRO A 74 -2.14 -10.98 17.48
C PRO A 74 -1.87 -9.81 18.45
N GLU A 75 -0.63 -9.67 18.93
CA GLU A 75 -0.27 -8.63 19.92
C GLU A 75 0.06 -7.32 19.21
N ALA A 76 -0.37 -6.21 19.80
CA ALA A 76 -0.17 -4.87 19.24
C ALA A 76 0.50 -3.97 20.26
N HIS A 77 1.54 -3.25 19.82
CA HIS A 77 2.35 -2.35 20.63
C HIS A 77 2.44 -1.00 19.93
N ASP A 78 1.95 0.06 20.55
CA ASP A 78 2.16 1.41 20.04
C ASP A 78 3.62 1.82 20.25
N ILE A 79 4.24 2.36 19.21
CA ILE A 79 5.61 2.87 19.23
C ILE A 79 5.56 4.39 19.37
N GLY A 80 6.09 4.90 20.48
CA GLY A 80 6.22 6.31 20.77
C GLY A 80 7.44 6.97 20.11
N PRO A 81 7.48 8.32 20.08
CA PRO A 81 8.59 9.08 19.51
C PRO A 81 9.91 8.91 20.26
N ASP A 82 9.85 8.63 21.56
CA ASP A 82 11.01 8.45 22.44
C ASP A 82 11.41 6.97 22.60
N ASP A 83 10.70 6.05 21.94
CA ASP A 83 11.01 4.63 22.05
C ASP A 83 12.35 4.32 21.40
N THR A 84 13.18 3.60 22.15
CA THR A 84 14.51 3.17 21.71
C THR A 84 14.57 1.69 21.33
N GLU A 85 13.50 0.95 21.61
CA GLU A 85 13.42 -0.47 21.28
C GLU A 85 13.42 -0.67 19.76
N ASP A 86 14.13 -1.68 19.29
CA ASP A 86 14.12 -2.07 17.89
C ASP A 86 13.04 -3.15 17.69
N PRO A 87 11.88 -2.83 17.08
CA PRO A 87 10.82 -3.79 16.87
C PRO A 87 11.23 -4.92 15.91
N PHE A 88 12.27 -4.71 15.09
CA PHE A 88 12.76 -5.73 14.17
C PHE A 88 13.63 -6.78 14.88
N ALA A 89 14.16 -6.47 16.07
CA ALA A 89 15.06 -7.36 16.80
C ALA A 89 14.38 -8.66 17.28
N THR A 90 13.05 -8.71 17.31
CA THR A 90 12.27 -9.88 17.76
C THR A 90 11.73 -10.74 16.62
N ILE A 91 11.95 -10.35 15.35
CA ILE A 91 11.47 -11.14 14.21
C ILE A 91 12.37 -12.37 14.06
N GLU A 92 11.88 -13.53 14.50
CA GLU A 92 12.55 -14.80 14.27
C GLU A 92 12.39 -15.27 12.82
N ASP A 93 13.36 -16.04 12.31
CA ASP A 93 13.30 -16.63 10.97
C ASP A 93 12.01 -17.44 10.77
N GLY A 94 11.21 -17.04 9.78
CA GLY A 94 9.93 -17.67 9.46
C GLY A 94 8.70 -17.05 10.14
N TYR A 95 8.86 -16.00 10.94
CA TYR A 95 7.76 -15.21 11.50
C TYR A 95 7.48 -13.97 10.66
N THR A 96 6.20 -13.56 10.66
CA THR A 96 5.75 -12.34 10.01
C THR A 96 5.26 -11.33 11.04
N ALA A 97 5.66 -10.08 10.88
CA ALA A 97 5.19 -8.97 11.69
C ALA A 97 4.57 -7.89 10.80
N THR A 98 3.85 -6.95 11.40
CA THR A 98 3.29 -5.81 10.66
C THR A 98 3.62 -4.50 11.36
N LEU A 99 4.23 -3.56 10.63
CA LEU A 99 4.35 -2.18 11.06
C LEU A 99 3.20 -1.39 10.46
N ALA A 100 2.28 -0.91 11.28
CA ALA A 100 1.19 -0.04 10.86
C ALA A 100 1.51 1.42 11.15
N VAL A 101 1.27 2.28 10.17
CA VAL A 101 1.53 3.71 10.26
C VAL A 101 0.24 4.45 9.99
N ARG A 102 -0.07 5.46 10.79
CA ARG A 102 -1.21 6.36 10.60
C ARG A 102 -0.74 7.77 10.28
N TYR A 103 -1.31 8.31 9.21
CA TYR A 103 -1.30 9.73 8.88
C TYR A 103 -2.77 10.16 8.76
N GLY A 104 -3.20 11.10 9.59
CA GLY A 104 -4.59 11.53 9.68
C GLY A 104 -5.53 10.35 9.91
N ARG A 105 -6.39 10.10 8.94
CA ARG A 105 -7.36 8.99 8.97
C ARG A 105 -6.88 7.74 8.24
N THR A 106 -5.83 7.87 7.44
CA THR A 106 -5.30 6.78 6.61
C THR A 106 -4.32 5.90 7.38
N ARG A 107 -4.46 4.58 7.21
CA ARG A 107 -3.54 3.57 7.73
C ARG A 107 -2.82 2.88 6.57
N LEU A 108 -1.51 2.78 6.69
CA LEU A 108 -0.65 1.99 5.79
C LEU A 108 0.02 0.89 6.59
N SER A 109 0.40 -0.21 5.95
CA SER A 109 0.96 -1.37 6.64
C SER A 109 2.12 -1.98 5.86
N ALA A 110 3.28 -2.09 6.49
CA ALA A 110 4.39 -2.89 6.00
C ALA A 110 4.27 -4.30 6.59
N HIS A 111 4.27 -5.31 5.73
CA HIS A 111 4.28 -6.71 6.13
C HIS A 111 5.72 -7.22 6.03
N LEU A 112 6.29 -7.63 7.16
CA LEU A 112 7.69 -7.97 7.29
C LEU A 112 7.86 -9.49 7.49
N PRO A 113 8.99 -10.08 7.04
CA PRO A 113 10.05 -9.44 6.26
C PRO A 113 9.63 -9.16 4.81
N VAL A 114 10.16 -8.09 4.23
CA VAL A 114 10.00 -7.72 2.81
C VAL A 114 11.34 -7.20 2.30
N ASP A 115 11.66 -7.48 1.03
CA ASP A 115 12.87 -6.96 0.39
C ASP A 115 12.75 -5.43 0.23
N GLY A 116 13.53 -4.67 0.99
CA GLY A 116 13.52 -3.21 0.94
C GLY A 116 12.37 -2.58 1.70
N ILE A 117 11.96 -1.38 1.27
CA ILE A 117 10.90 -0.60 1.94
C ILE A 117 9.60 -0.68 1.14
N GLU A 118 8.59 -1.31 1.73
CA GLU A 118 7.26 -1.45 1.15
C GLU A 118 6.15 -1.26 2.20
N PHE A 119 5.12 -0.52 1.83
CA PHE A 119 3.88 -0.38 2.59
C PHE A 119 2.69 -0.57 1.67
N SER A 120 1.68 -1.30 2.13
CA SER A 120 0.43 -1.47 1.41
C SER A 120 -0.70 -0.64 2.03
N LEU A 121 -1.69 -0.31 1.21
CA LEU A 121 -2.98 0.19 1.66
C LEU A 121 -4.12 -0.39 0.81
N TRP A 122 -5.29 -0.56 1.42
CA TRP A 122 -6.51 -0.95 0.71
C TRP A 122 -7.14 0.29 0.07
N PRO A 123 -7.36 0.32 -1.26
CA PRO A 123 -7.97 1.47 -1.90
C PRO A 123 -9.38 1.79 -1.39
N ASP A 124 -10.13 0.76 -0.97
CA ASP A 124 -11.46 0.92 -0.38
C ASP A 124 -11.46 1.77 0.90
N SER A 125 -10.30 1.98 1.53
CA SER A 125 -10.15 2.87 2.70
C SER A 125 -9.99 4.36 2.33
N ILE A 126 -9.88 4.70 1.05
CA ILE A 126 -9.64 6.06 0.55
C ILE A 126 -10.97 6.68 0.11
N GLU A 127 -11.67 7.28 1.06
CA GLU A 127 -13.07 7.69 0.86
C GLU A 127 -13.24 9.12 0.33
N ASP A 128 -12.25 9.98 0.55
CA ASP A 128 -12.32 11.42 0.26
C ASP A 128 -10.91 12.03 0.04
N ALA A 129 -10.86 13.32 -0.29
CA ALA A 129 -9.60 14.03 -0.56
C ALA A 129 -8.66 14.12 0.66
N ASP A 130 -9.17 14.05 1.89
CA ASP A 130 -8.31 14.10 3.06
C ASP A 130 -7.51 12.79 3.17
N HIS A 131 -8.14 11.63 2.88
CA HIS A 131 -7.41 10.36 2.80
C HIS A 131 -6.33 10.39 1.71
N VAL A 132 -6.63 10.98 0.54
CA VAL A 132 -5.62 11.15 -0.51
C VAL A 132 -4.49 12.05 -0.03
N ALA A 133 -4.78 13.15 0.66
CA ALA A 133 -3.77 14.04 1.23
C ALA A 133 -2.88 13.33 2.27
N ASP A 134 -3.47 12.45 3.09
CA ASP A 134 -2.72 11.63 4.06
C ASP A 134 -1.76 10.65 3.35
N VAL A 135 -2.20 10.00 2.26
CA VAL A 135 -1.33 9.14 1.43
C VAL A 135 -0.18 9.94 0.82
N LEU A 136 -0.47 11.13 0.30
CA LEU A 136 0.56 12.01 -0.27
C LEU A 136 1.57 12.49 0.80
N ARG A 137 1.09 12.79 2.02
CA ARG A 137 1.96 13.10 3.16
C ARG A 137 2.85 11.90 3.47
N PHE A 138 2.29 10.71 3.63
CA PHE A 138 3.07 9.50 3.87
C PHE A 138 4.15 9.27 2.81
N LEU A 139 3.80 9.36 1.54
CA LEU A 139 4.71 9.14 0.41
C LEU A 139 5.85 10.18 0.40
N THR A 140 5.55 11.42 0.78
CA THR A 140 6.55 12.49 0.98
C THR A 140 7.49 12.19 2.15
N GLU A 141 6.94 11.80 3.30
CA GLU A 141 7.73 11.49 4.49
C GLU A 141 8.63 10.27 4.26
N LEU A 142 8.12 9.24 3.57
CA LEU A 142 8.88 8.03 3.27
C LEU A 142 10.05 8.31 2.31
N GLY A 143 9.80 9.02 1.21
CA GLY A 143 10.87 9.41 0.28
C GLY A 143 11.91 10.32 0.95
N THR A 144 11.48 11.19 1.87
CA THR A 144 12.37 12.05 2.67
C THR A 144 13.23 11.22 3.63
N ALA A 145 12.64 10.25 4.33
CA ALA A 145 13.34 9.36 5.25
C ALA A 145 14.49 8.60 4.57
N CYS A 146 14.27 8.17 3.33
CA CYS A 146 15.25 7.43 2.54
C CYS A 146 16.15 8.31 1.65
N ALA A 147 15.83 9.60 1.52
CA ALA A 147 16.41 10.49 0.51
C ALA A 147 16.41 9.89 -0.92
N ARG A 148 15.37 9.13 -1.25
CA ARG A 148 15.17 8.43 -2.53
C ARG A 148 13.71 8.54 -2.98
N PRO A 149 13.43 8.42 -4.30
CA PRO A 149 12.06 8.46 -4.79
C PRO A 149 11.14 7.42 -4.16
N ALA A 150 9.96 7.86 -3.74
CA ALA A 150 8.88 7.00 -3.28
C ALA A 150 7.81 6.88 -4.36
N VAL A 151 7.29 5.68 -4.56
CA VAL A 151 6.40 5.35 -5.67
C VAL A 151 5.19 4.59 -5.16
N LEU A 152 3.99 5.01 -5.56
CA LEU A 152 2.76 4.25 -5.39
C LEU A 152 2.43 3.52 -6.69
N THR A 153 2.21 2.21 -6.61
CA THR A 153 1.73 1.37 -7.71
C THR A 153 0.46 0.61 -7.31
N ALA A 154 -0.21 0.01 -8.29
CA ALA A 154 -1.07 -1.14 -8.02
C ALA A 154 -0.24 -2.32 -7.50
N GLU A 155 -0.87 -3.26 -6.80
CA GLU A 155 -0.22 -4.49 -6.35
C GLU A 155 -0.01 -5.47 -7.51
N THR A 156 1.13 -6.16 -7.51
CA THR A 156 1.41 -7.22 -8.49
C THR A 156 1.20 -8.60 -7.87
N VAL A 157 0.09 -9.27 -8.21
CA VAL A 157 -0.23 -10.63 -7.73
C VAL A 157 0.69 -11.71 -8.35
N THR A 158 1.44 -11.39 -9.43
CA THR A 158 2.34 -12.35 -10.10
C THR A 158 3.68 -11.71 -10.48
N GLY A 159 4.70 -12.00 -9.67
CA GLY A 159 6.13 -11.92 -9.99
C GLY A 159 6.62 -10.91 -11.04
N HIS A 160 7.26 -9.85 -10.57
CA HIS A 160 8.31 -9.09 -11.27
C HIS A 160 7.92 -8.28 -12.53
N HIS A 161 6.68 -7.82 -12.65
CA HIS A 161 6.38 -6.71 -13.56
C HIS A 161 6.39 -5.40 -12.78
N GLN A 162 7.30 -4.48 -13.11
CA GLN A 162 7.20 -3.09 -12.67
C GLN A 162 5.90 -2.51 -13.24
N LEU A 163 4.90 -2.33 -12.37
CA LEU A 163 3.68 -1.63 -12.74
C LEU A 163 4.00 -0.14 -12.94
N PRO A 164 3.31 0.54 -13.86
CA PRO A 164 3.50 1.97 -14.04
C PRO A 164 3.22 2.70 -12.72
N PRO A 165 4.04 3.70 -12.35
CA PRO A 165 3.79 4.49 -11.16
C PRO A 165 2.46 5.21 -11.30
N LEU A 166 1.63 5.12 -10.26
CA LEU A 166 0.39 5.86 -10.15
C LEU A 166 0.65 7.25 -9.54
N ILE A 167 1.54 7.30 -8.53
CA ILE A 167 2.05 8.52 -7.91
C ILE A 167 3.55 8.35 -7.66
N THR A 168 4.33 9.41 -7.85
CA THR A 168 5.74 9.45 -7.43
C THR A 168 6.04 10.71 -6.66
N TYR A 169 6.95 10.62 -5.70
CA TYR A 169 7.59 11.76 -5.05
C TYR A 169 9.09 11.67 -5.19
N ASP A 170 9.72 12.74 -5.66
CA ASP A 170 11.17 12.88 -5.72
C ASP A 170 11.63 13.85 -4.61
N PRO A 171 12.33 13.36 -3.57
CA PRO A 171 12.82 14.21 -2.49
C PRO A 171 13.93 15.19 -2.93
N ALA A 172 14.62 14.93 -4.04
CA ALA A 172 15.65 15.83 -4.54
C ALA A 172 15.06 17.12 -5.13
N THR A 173 13.86 17.03 -5.71
CA THR A 173 13.15 18.18 -6.30
C THR A 173 11.98 18.66 -5.45
N GLY A 174 11.51 17.86 -4.48
CA GLY A 174 10.29 18.12 -3.72
C GLY A 174 9.03 18.00 -4.58
N THR A 175 9.09 17.26 -5.69
CA THR A 175 8.00 17.19 -6.67
C THR A 175 7.20 15.92 -6.48
N THR A 176 5.88 16.07 -6.45
CA THR A 176 4.93 14.95 -6.54
C THR A 176 4.24 14.96 -7.89
N THR A 177 4.20 13.82 -8.58
CA THR A 177 3.47 13.63 -9.85
C THR A 177 2.47 12.48 -9.74
N HIS A 178 1.38 12.58 -10.47
CA HIS A 178 0.37 11.53 -10.66
C HIS A 178 0.13 11.31 -12.16
N LEU A 179 -0.49 10.19 -12.52
CA LEU A 179 -0.87 9.84 -13.90
C LEU A 179 -1.71 10.92 -14.61
#